data_AF-A0A8S2G4B5-F1
#
_entry.id   AF-A0A8S2G4B5-F1
#
_cell.length_a   1.000
_cell.length_b   1.000
_cell.length_c   1.000
_cell.angle_alpha   90.00
_cell.angle_beta   90.00
_cell.angle_gamma   90.00
#
_symmetry.space_group_name_H-M   'P 1'
#
loop_
_entity.id
_entity.type
_entity.pdbx_description
1 polymer ?
#
loop_
_entity_poly.entity_id
_entity_poly.type
_entity_poly.pdbx_seq_one_letter_code
_entity_poly.pdbx_strand_id
1 'polypeptide(L)'
;IRSQIVRIGLLPKLVDLMEDENQRLISLCLLYHLSMEDRTKTYFTYTKCITSLIKMILDCKEERLEPEVIALGINLALSQECAMQMCDYKKKGLKSLIKRAYKYKESLLMKLIRNISTHANPKIKNQFIIINLL
;
A
#
# COMPACT_ATOMS: atom_id res chain seq x y z
N ILE A 1 23.06 -5.30 -0.13
CA ILE A 1 22.58 -5.35 1.27
C ILE A 1 21.04 -5.45 1.32
N ARG A 2 20.27 -4.48 0.81
CA ARG A 2 18.78 -4.53 0.80
C ARG A 2 18.19 -5.73 0.03
N SER A 3 18.71 -6.06 -1.14
CA SER A 3 18.32 -7.28 -1.88
C SER A 3 18.65 -8.58 -1.15
N GLN A 4 19.69 -8.61 -0.32
CA GLN A 4 20.03 -9.77 0.51
C GLN A 4 19.10 -9.89 1.72
N ILE A 5 18.67 -8.78 2.30
CA ILE A 5 17.71 -8.73 3.41
C ILE A 5 16.38 -9.39 3.03
N VAL A 6 15.89 -9.14 1.80
CA VAL A 6 14.70 -9.83 1.28
C VAL A 6 14.96 -11.33 1.11
N ARG A 7 16.16 -11.68 0.64
CA ARG A 7 16.59 -13.07 0.37
C ARG A 7 16.80 -13.92 1.64
N ILE A 8 16.99 -13.30 2.81
CA ILE A 8 17.21 -13.97 4.11
C ILE A 8 15.88 -14.16 4.89
N GLY A 9 14.73 -13.74 4.34
CA GLY A 9 13.44 -13.89 5.02
C GLY A 9 13.17 -12.85 6.11
N LEU A 10 13.91 -11.73 6.12
CA LEU A 10 13.65 -10.63 7.05
C LEU A 10 12.37 -9.86 6.69
N LEU A 11 12.03 -9.77 5.39
CA LEU A 11 10.83 -9.05 4.93
C LEU A 11 9.54 -9.61 5.57
N PRO A 12 9.25 -10.92 5.53
CA PRO A 12 8.10 -11.48 6.24
C PRO A 12 8.06 -11.15 7.74
N LYS A 13 9.21 -11.26 8.44
CA LYS A 13 9.28 -10.93 9.87
C LYS A 13 8.93 -9.47 10.14
N LEU A 14 9.49 -8.55 9.36
CA LEU A 14 9.14 -7.12 9.49
C LEU A 14 7.66 -6.90 9.21
N VAL A 15 7.10 -7.57 8.20
CA VAL A 15 5.67 -7.49 7.91
C VAL A 15 4.82 -7.96 9.10
N ASP A 16 5.19 -9.04 9.78
CA ASP A 16 4.48 -9.49 10.97
C ASP A 16 4.55 -8.45 12.10
N LEU A 17 5.70 -7.79 12.27
CA LEU A 17 5.89 -6.73 13.28
C LEU A 17 5.11 -5.44 12.99
N MET A 18 4.54 -5.26 11.79
CA MET A 18 3.70 -4.09 11.55
C MET A 18 2.38 -4.14 12.33
N GLU A 19 1.93 -5.35 12.71
CA GLU A 19 0.68 -5.55 13.44
C GLU A 19 0.87 -5.44 14.96
N ASP A 20 2.12 -5.42 15.45
CA ASP A 20 2.45 -5.16 16.86
C ASP A 20 2.56 -3.66 17.12
N GLU A 21 1.68 -3.10 17.95
CA GLU A 21 1.65 -1.65 18.23
C GLU A 21 2.97 -1.11 18.79
N ASN A 22 3.71 -1.91 19.56
CA ASN A 22 4.99 -1.48 20.16
C ASN A 22 6.12 -1.42 19.13
N GLN A 23 6.01 -2.17 18.04
CA GLN A 23 7.07 -2.34 17.05
C GLN A 23 6.68 -1.81 15.66
N ARG A 24 5.41 -1.46 15.46
CA ARG A 24 4.83 -1.02 14.18
C ARG A 24 5.61 0.14 13.56
N LEU A 25 5.91 1.18 14.34
CA LEU A 25 6.62 2.35 13.82
C LEU A 25 7.98 1.96 13.22
N ILE A 26 8.80 1.22 13.98
CA ILE A 26 10.13 0.78 13.54
C ILE A 26 10.00 -0.15 12.33
N SER A 27 9.03 -1.06 12.35
CA SER A 27 8.75 -1.95 11.22
C SER A 27 8.40 -1.18 9.96
N LEU A 28 7.46 -0.23 10.02
CA LEU A 28 7.03 0.57 8.88
C LEU A 28 8.18 1.40 8.30
N CYS A 29 9.04 1.98 9.14
CA CYS A 29 10.25 2.69 8.71
C CYS A 29 11.22 1.77 7.95
N LEU A 30 11.47 0.57 8.46
CA LEU A 30 12.35 -0.40 7.79
C LEU A 30 11.74 -0.91 6.48
N LEU A 31 10.44 -1.21 6.47
CA LEU A 31 9.71 -1.61 5.27
C LEU A 31 9.70 -0.50 4.22
N TYR A 32 9.57 0.77 4.63
CA TYR A 32 9.70 1.92 3.73
C TYR A 32 11.08 1.93 3.07
N HIS A 33 12.17 1.82 3.84
CA HIS A 33 13.51 1.78 3.28
C HIS A 33 13.77 0.58 2.35
N LEU A 34 13.13 -0.55 2.62
CA LEU A 34 13.19 -1.71 1.72
C LEU A 34 12.42 -1.44 0.43
N SER A 35 11.27 -0.77 0.51
CA SER A 35 10.42 -0.48 -0.66
C SER A 35 11.06 0.53 -1.64
N MET A 36 12.08 1.30 -1.23
CA MET A 36 12.74 2.29 -2.09
C MET A 36 13.39 1.67 -3.33
N GLU A 37 13.85 0.43 -3.27
CA GLU A 37 14.42 -0.27 -4.42
C GLU A 37 13.30 -0.87 -5.29
N ASP A 38 13.23 -0.56 -6.59
CA ASP A 38 12.16 -1.11 -7.45
C ASP A 38 12.15 -2.63 -7.53
N ARG A 39 13.36 -3.22 -7.52
CA ARG A 39 13.55 -4.67 -7.55
C ARG A 39 13.00 -5.38 -6.31
N THR A 40 12.81 -4.68 -5.19
CA THR A 40 12.32 -5.30 -3.96
C THR A 40 10.80 -5.20 -3.80
N LYS A 41 10.15 -4.22 -4.43
CA LYS A 41 8.71 -3.94 -4.28
C LYS A 41 7.84 -5.15 -4.58
N THR A 42 8.14 -5.90 -5.64
CA THR A 42 7.36 -7.09 -6.01
C THR A 42 7.39 -8.18 -4.93
N TYR A 43 8.45 -8.28 -4.12
CA TYR A 43 8.49 -9.28 -3.05
C TYR A 43 7.49 -9.03 -1.94
N PHE A 44 7.03 -7.78 -1.75
CA PHE A 44 5.98 -7.47 -0.79
C PHE A 44 4.66 -8.16 -1.14
N THR A 45 4.45 -8.49 -2.43
CA THR A 45 3.23 -9.16 -2.89
C THR A 45 3.11 -10.61 -2.45
N TYR A 46 4.24 -11.23 -2.07
CA TYR A 46 4.29 -12.57 -1.49
C TYR A 46 4.09 -12.57 0.04
N THR A 47 3.83 -11.40 0.63
CA THR A 47 3.61 -11.24 2.08
C THR A 47 2.23 -10.63 2.34
N LYS A 48 1.87 -10.48 3.62
CA LYS A 48 0.63 -9.79 4.01
C LYS A 48 0.74 -8.25 3.96
N CYS A 49 1.90 -7.68 3.63
CA CYS A 49 2.17 -6.25 3.74
C CYS A 49 1.09 -5.37 3.09
N ILE A 50 0.74 -5.65 1.83
CA ILE A 50 -0.25 -4.85 1.09
C ILE A 50 -1.63 -4.94 1.77
N THR A 51 -2.00 -6.14 2.22
CA THR A 51 -3.29 -6.36 2.88
C THR A 51 -3.37 -5.63 4.21
N SER A 52 -2.32 -5.71 5.03
CA SER A 52 -2.24 -5.05 6.33
C SER A 52 -2.17 -3.52 6.18
N LEU A 53 -1.45 -2.99 5.19
CA LEU A 53 -1.41 -1.56 4.89
C LEU A 53 -2.78 -1.00 4.47
N ILE A 54 -3.46 -1.64 3.51
CA ILE A 54 -4.78 -1.16 3.08
C ILE A 54 -5.79 -1.28 4.23
N LYS A 55 -5.68 -2.31 5.07
CA LYS A 55 -6.48 -2.40 6.30
C LYS A 55 -6.23 -1.22 7.23
N MET A 56 -4.99 -0.89 7.57
CA MET A 56 -4.64 0.26 8.42
C MET A 56 -5.19 1.58 7.86
N ILE A 57 -5.03 1.80 6.54
CA ILE A 57 -5.54 3.00 5.86
C ILE A 57 -7.07 3.11 5.97
N LEU A 58 -7.78 2.00 5.72
CA LEU A 58 -9.24 2.02 5.69
C LEU A 58 -9.90 1.97 7.07
N ASP A 59 -9.26 1.34 8.05
CA ASP A 59 -9.76 1.22 9.43
C ASP A 59 -9.45 2.47 10.28
N CYS A 60 -8.49 3.31 9.87
CA CYS A 60 -8.20 4.59 10.52
C CYS A 60 -9.45 5.48 10.55
N LYS A 61 -9.89 5.93 11.73
CA LYS A 61 -11.07 6.81 11.84
C LYS A 61 -10.73 8.30 11.79
N GLU A 62 -9.44 8.61 11.97
CA GLU A 62 -8.90 9.96 11.94
C GLU A 62 -8.83 10.49 10.51
N GLU A 63 -8.81 11.82 10.39
CA GLU A 63 -8.68 12.52 9.10
C GLU A 63 -7.29 12.32 8.49
N ARG A 64 -6.26 12.26 9.32
CA ARG A 64 -4.87 12.10 8.91
C ARG A 64 -4.39 10.66 9.13
N LEU A 65 -3.70 10.11 8.15
CA LEU A 65 -3.01 8.84 8.28
C LEU A 65 -1.66 9.02 8.98
N GLU A 66 -1.20 7.96 9.65
CA GLU A 66 0.18 7.85 10.11
C GLU A 66 1.14 8.05 8.90
N PRO A 67 2.13 8.96 8.98
CA PRO A 67 3.03 9.29 7.88
C PRO A 67 3.73 8.07 7.28
N GLU A 68 4.13 7.12 8.12
CA GLU A 68 4.87 5.92 7.75
C GLU A 68 3.98 4.95 6.94
N VAL A 69 2.72 4.79 7.35
CA VAL A 69 1.72 3.98 6.63
C VAL A 69 1.51 4.53 5.22
N ILE A 70 1.24 5.83 5.11
CA ILE A 70 0.94 6.44 3.81
C ILE A 70 2.18 6.54 2.92
N ALA A 71 3.35 6.82 3.47
CA ALA A 71 4.61 6.86 2.71
C ALA A 71 4.97 5.50 2.12
N LEU A 72 4.85 4.42 2.90
CA LEU A 72 5.05 3.06 2.42
C LEU A 72 4.03 2.69 1.34
N GLY A 73 2.74 3.01 1.55
CA GLY A 73 1.69 2.79 0.56
C GLY A 73 1.93 3.52 -0.77
N ILE A 74 2.29 4.80 -0.73
CA ILE A 74 2.61 5.61 -1.93
C ILE A 74 3.75 4.96 -2.72
N ASN A 75 4.80 4.51 -2.03
CA ASN A 75 5.99 3.97 -2.67
C ASN A 75 5.74 2.57 -3.25
N LEU A 76 4.99 1.71 -2.55
CA LEU A 76 4.60 0.40 -3.07
C LEU A 76 3.64 0.51 -4.26
N ALA A 77 2.77 1.52 -4.30
CA ALA A 77 1.86 1.76 -5.42
C ALA A 77 2.59 2.08 -6.75
N LEU A 78 3.91 2.34 -6.73
CA LEU A 78 4.74 2.46 -7.94
C LEU A 78 5.00 1.10 -8.62
N SER A 79 4.84 -0.03 -7.93
CA SER A 79 4.85 -1.37 -8.55
C SER A 79 3.43 -1.72 -9.04
N GLN A 80 3.33 -2.22 -10.27
CA GLN A 80 2.06 -2.64 -10.85
C GLN A 80 1.42 -3.79 -10.04
N GLU A 81 2.23 -4.75 -9.60
CA GLU A 81 1.79 -5.93 -8.86
C GLU A 81 1.24 -5.53 -7.48
N CYS A 82 1.94 -4.64 -6.78
CA CYS A 82 1.45 -4.06 -5.52
C CYS A 82 0.16 -3.27 -5.75
N ALA A 83 0.10 -2.41 -6.77
CA ALA A 83 -1.08 -1.62 -7.09
C ALA A 83 -2.30 -2.51 -7.40
N MET A 84 -2.10 -3.61 -8.13
CA MET A 84 -3.16 -4.60 -8.38
C MET A 84 -3.68 -5.21 -7.07
N GLN A 85 -2.80 -5.65 -6.18
CA GLN A 85 -3.22 -6.19 -4.88
C GLN A 85 -3.95 -5.14 -4.00
N MET A 86 -3.53 -3.87 -4.05
CA MET A 86 -4.23 -2.78 -3.36
C MET A 86 -5.65 -2.59 -3.91
N CYS A 87 -5.82 -2.59 -5.23
CA CYS A 87 -7.13 -2.50 -5.88
C CYS A 87 -8.04 -3.67 -5.49
N ASP A 88 -7.49 -4.89 -5.48
CA ASP A 88 -8.24 -6.13 -5.27
C ASP A 88 -8.53 -6.43 -3.79
N TYR A 89 -8.02 -5.62 -2.85
CA TYR A 89 -8.28 -5.78 -1.42
C TYR A 89 -9.79 -5.89 -1.14
N LYS A 90 -10.21 -7.05 -0.61
CA LYS A 90 -11.63 -7.41 -0.36
C LYS A 90 -12.56 -7.12 -1.56
N LYS A 91 -12.05 -7.21 -2.80
CA LYS A 91 -12.75 -6.92 -4.06
C LYS A 91 -13.27 -5.48 -4.21
N LYS A 92 -12.89 -4.57 -3.31
CA LYS A 92 -13.39 -3.17 -3.27
C LYS A 92 -12.32 -2.17 -2.86
N GLY A 93 -11.04 -2.55 -2.89
CA GLY A 93 -9.92 -1.77 -2.35
C GLY A 93 -9.86 -0.38 -2.96
N LEU A 94 -9.82 -0.28 -4.28
CA LEU A 94 -9.77 1.01 -4.98
C LEU A 94 -10.98 1.90 -4.66
N LYS A 95 -12.19 1.33 -4.68
CA LYS A 95 -13.43 2.06 -4.37
C LYS A 95 -13.40 2.62 -2.94
N SER A 96 -12.97 1.82 -1.97
CA SER A 96 -12.86 2.23 -0.58
C SER A 96 -11.79 3.30 -0.37
N LEU A 97 -10.64 3.19 -1.03
CA LEU A 97 -9.56 4.19 -0.97
C LEU A 97 -10.02 5.54 -1.52
N ILE A 98 -10.66 5.57 -2.69
CA ILE A 98 -11.22 6.80 -3.28
C ILE A 98 -12.27 7.42 -2.36
N LYS A 99 -13.19 6.61 -1.83
CA LYS A 99 -14.25 7.09 -0.93
C LYS A 99 -13.68 7.72 0.33
N ARG A 100 -12.63 7.13 0.91
CA ARG A 100 -11.90 7.70 2.06
C ARG A 100 -11.19 9.01 1.68
N ALA A 101 -10.43 9.01 0.59
CA ALA A 101 -9.66 10.17 0.15
C ALA A 101 -10.57 11.39 -0.11
N TYR A 102 -11.73 11.16 -0.71
CA TYR A 102 -12.74 12.20 -0.92
C TYR A 102 -13.36 12.68 0.40
N LYS A 103 -13.76 11.74 1.29
CA LYS A 103 -14.38 12.07 2.58
C LYS A 103 -13.49 12.98 3.44
N TYR A 104 -12.20 12.66 3.53
CA TYR A 104 -11.24 13.36 4.40
C TYR A 104 -10.34 14.34 3.66
N LYS A 105 -10.53 14.52 2.34
CA LYS A 105 -9.72 15.41 1.49
C LYS A 105 -8.20 15.19 1.66
N GLU A 106 -7.80 13.95 1.88
CA GLU A 106 -6.44 13.61 2.28
C GLU A 106 -5.49 13.58 1.07
N SER A 107 -4.59 14.56 0.98
CA SER A 107 -3.74 14.78 -0.20
C SER A 107 -2.75 13.65 -0.47
N LEU A 108 -2.19 13.03 0.57
CA LEU A 108 -1.24 11.93 0.44
C LEU A 108 -1.92 10.64 -0.02
N LEU A 109 -3.14 10.36 0.44
CA LEU A 109 -3.94 9.27 -0.09
C LEU A 109 -4.32 9.48 -1.55
N MET A 110 -4.61 10.71 -1.97
CA MET A 110 -4.77 11.02 -3.39
C MET A 110 -3.50 10.78 -4.20
N LYS A 111 -2.30 11.02 -3.64
CA LYS A 111 -1.02 10.69 -4.28
C LYS A 111 -0.83 9.18 -4.45
N LEU A 112 -1.21 8.39 -3.44
CA LEU A 112 -1.22 6.91 -3.55
C LEU A 112 -2.15 6.47 -4.69
N ILE A 113 -3.39 6.97 -4.71
CA ILE A 113 -4.39 6.64 -5.75
C ILE A 113 -3.89 7.05 -7.14
N ARG A 114 -3.23 8.21 -7.25
CA ARG A 114 -2.59 8.65 -8.51
C ARG A 114 -1.52 7.66 -8.96
N ASN A 115 -0.67 7.16 -8.07
CA ASN A 115 0.34 6.16 -8.46
C ASN A 115 -0.33 4.88 -8.98
N ILE A 116 -1.39 4.40 -8.33
CA ILE A 116 -2.19 3.28 -8.83
C ILE A 116 -2.72 3.58 -10.24
N SER A 117 -3.26 4.78 -10.48
CA SER A 117 -3.86 5.13 -11.77
C SER A 117 -2.85 5.27 -12.92
N THR A 118 -1.56 5.45 -12.64
CA THR A 118 -0.53 5.54 -13.70
C THR A 118 -0.25 4.23 -14.42
N HIS A 119 -0.59 3.08 -13.82
CA HIS A 119 -0.37 1.78 -14.45
C HIS A 119 -1.30 1.58 -15.65
N ALA A 120 -0.75 1.19 -16.79
CA ALA A 120 -1.50 0.93 -18.03
C ALA A 120 -2.30 -0.40 -18.01
N ASN A 121 -2.16 -1.20 -16.95
CA ASN A 121 -2.80 -2.49 -16.81
C ASN A 121 -4.34 -2.39 -16.97
N PRO A 122 -4.96 -3.10 -17.92
CA PRO A 122 -6.41 -3.03 -18.16
C PRO A 122 -7.24 -3.37 -16.92
N LYS A 123 -6.79 -4.30 -16.07
CA LYS A 123 -7.51 -4.65 -14.84
C LYS A 123 -7.59 -3.47 -13.88
N ILE A 124 -6.52 -2.68 -13.76
CA ILE A 124 -6.51 -1.46 -12.94
C ILE A 124 -7.39 -0.39 -13.59
N LYS A 125 -7.21 -0.14 -14.90
CA LYS A 125 -7.96 0.90 -15.62
C LYS A 125 -9.47 0.68 -15.55
N ASN A 126 -9.92 -0.56 -15.76
CA ASN A 126 -11.33 -0.91 -15.73
C ASN A 126 -11.96 -0.65 -14.35
N GLN A 127 -11.22 -0.84 -13.25
CA GLN A 127 -11.74 -0.53 -11.91
C GLN A 127 -12.01 0.97 -11.72
N PHE A 128 -11.18 1.86 -12.27
CA PHE A 128 -11.43 3.31 -12.22
C PHE A 128 -12.68 3.71 -13.02
N ILE A 129 -12.90 3.09 -14.19
CA ILE A 129 -14.08 3.35 -15.02
C ILE A 129 -15.35 2.91 -14.28
N ILE A 130 -15.34 1.70 -13.71
CA ILE A 130 -16.50 1.15 -12.99
C ILE A 130 -16.86 2.02 -11.77
N ILE A 131 -15.88 2.62 -11.09
CA ILE A 131 -16.13 3.46 -9.93
C ILE A 131 -16.82 4.78 -10.31
N ASN A 132 -16.50 5.37 -11.47
CA ASN A 132 -17.15 6.59 -11.95
C ASN A 132 -18.59 6.37 -12.46
N LEU A 133 -18.98 5.11 -12.67
CA LEU A 133 -20.31 4.72 -13.16
C LEU A 133 -21.28 4.33 -12.03
N LEU A 134 -20.87 4.45 -10.76
CA LEU A 134 -21.64 4.10 -9.56
C LEU A 134 -21.71 5.28 -8.58
#